data_AF-A0A957F6K3-F1
#
_entry.id   AF-A0A957F6K3-F1
#
_cell.length_a   1.000
_cell.length_b   1.000
_cell.length_c   1.000
_cell.angle_alpha   90.00
_cell.angle_beta   90.00
_cell.angle_gamma   90.00
#
_symmetry.space_group_name_H-M   'P 1'
#
loop_
_entity.id
_entity.type
_entity.pdbx_description
1 polymer ?
#
loop_
_entity_poly.entity_id
_entity_poly.type
_entity_poly.pdbx_seq_one_letter_code
_entity_poly.pdbx_strand_id
1 'polypeptide(L)'
;MTADGYVPERGSLQFTNNSPALRQRVAELWRRLFLGEAREASGTSGWNPEQSVGQLYLSGGQALCEWLRSQLYQRNGQKRVPPLVLNAPVALQGAYLAGYCAGDGLKAGKGDSIKTNSGVLAQGLYWLYANRGRFASVYTEKRGERVYYQLNIPSADPVGGKGQHLRREPAQVRCIGDAPHSEWVFDLETGSGVFCAGVGRVIVHNSPRRGIEFVTRKITYHVAKIKLGLANELRLGNLDSRRDWGYAGDYVRAMWLMLQQEQPRDYVIATGETHSVEDFLSEAFGYVDLDWHDYVVQDPRFMRPAEVDLLVGDPSKAGRELGWEPTVSFKELVRKMVDADMALIKRGDKPM
;
A
#
# COMPACT_ATOMS: atom_id res chain seq x y z
N MET A 1 2.19 -19.10 -19.47
CA MET A 1 3.61 -19.22 -19.07
C MET A 1 3.94 -18.54 -17.73
N THR A 2 3.47 -17.33 -17.41
CA THR A 2 3.82 -16.70 -16.12
C THR A 2 3.25 -17.43 -14.88
N ALA A 3 2.07 -18.05 -15.00
CA ALA A 3 1.47 -18.91 -13.97
C ALA A 3 2.27 -20.24 -13.83
N ASP A 4 1.65 -21.41 -14.03
CA ASP A 4 2.31 -22.72 -13.94
C ASP A 4 3.20 -23.10 -15.16
N GLY A 5 3.79 -22.09 -15.80
CA GLY A 5 4.80 -22.30 -16.84
C GLY A 5 6.22 -22.20 -16.31
N TYR A 6 7.13 -22.88 -16.98
CA TYR A 6 8.57 -22.79 -16.79
C TYR A 6 9.26 -22.56 -18.14
N VAL A 7 10.11 -21.54 -18.18
CA VAL A 7 10.95 -21.24 -19.36
C VAL A 7 12.40 -21.50 -18.96
N PRO A 8 13.02 -22.61 -19.41
CA PRO A 8 14.41 -22.88 -19.12
C PRO A 8 15.34 -21.91 -19.86
N GLU A 9 16.62 -21.91 -19.51
CA GLU A 9 17.65 -21.15 -20.25
C GLU A 9 17.92 -21.75 -21.63
N ARG A 10 17.81 -23.08 -21.75
CA ARG A 10 17.92 -23.82 -23.01
C ARG A 10 16.91 -24.97 -23.02
N GLY A 11 16.45 -25.33 -24.21
CA GLY A 11 15.53 -26.46 -24.41
C GLY A 11 14.06 -26.04 -24.52
N SER A 12 13.16 -26.97 -24.17
CA SER A 12 11.71 -26.80 -24.35
C SER A 12 11.06 -26.17 -23.12
N LEU A 13 10.13 -25.25 -23.35
CA LEU A 13 9.31 -24.65 -22.31
C LEU A 13 8.33 -25.70 -21.80
N GLN A 14 7.96 -25.60 -20.53
CA GLN A 14 7.00 -26.51 -19.91
C GLN A 14 5.81 -25.71 -19.37
N PHE A 15 4.61 -26.20 -19.60
CA PHE A 15 3.38 -25.66 -19.00
C PHE A 15 2.61 -26.81 -18.37
N THR A 16 2.37 -26.72 -17.07
CA THR A 16 1.64 -27.75 -16.33
C THR A 16 0.26 -27.22 -16.01
N ASN A 17 -0.79 -27.94 -16.40
CA ASN A 17 -2.16 -27.59 -16.05
C ASN A 17 -3.06 -28.80 -16.29
N ASN A 18 -3.99 -29.09 -15.39
CA ASN A 18 -4.83 -30.28 -15.51
C ASN A 18 -5.95 -30.15 -16.56
N SER A 19 -6.32 -28.93 -16.98
CA SER A 19 -7.32 -28.72 -18.03
C SER A 19 -6.78 -29.07 -19.42
N PRO A 20 -7.26 -30.14 -20.07
CA PRO A 20 -6.81 -30.49 -21.43
C PRO A 20 -7.16 -29.41 -22.45
N ALA A 21 -8.35 -28.80 -22.32
CA ALA A 21 -8.78 -27.71 -23.21
C ALA A 21 -7.83 -26.51 -23.14
N LEU A 22 -7.36 -26.15 -21.93
CA LEU A 22 -6.41 -25.05 -21.78
C LEU A 22 -5.05 -25.42 -22.38
N ARG A 23 -4.55 -26.64 -22.17
CA ARG A 23 -3.30 -27.11 -22.80
C ARG A 23 -3.40 -27.10 -24.32
N GLN A 24 -4.49 -27.59 -24.90
CA GLN A 24 -4.73 -27.53 -26.34
C GLN A 24 -4.76 -26.09 -26.86
N ARG A 25 -5.42 -25.17 -26.15
CA ARG A 25 -5.43 -23.75 -26.53
C ARG A 25 -4.04 -23.13 -26.49
N VAL A 26 -3.22 -23.46 -25.49
CA VAL A 26 -1.84 -22.99 -25.41
C VAL A 26 -1.00 -23.57 -26.55
N ALA A 27 -1.14 -24.86 -26.88
CA ALA A 27 -0.46 -25.49 -28.00
C ALA A 27 -0.82 -24.86 -29.35
N GLU A 28 -2.11 -24.58 -29.57
CA GLU A 28 -2.60 -23.89 -30.76
C GLU A 28 -1.99 -22.48 -30.91
N LEU A 29 -2.05 -21.68 -29.84
CA LEU A 29 -1.46 -20.34 -29.83
C LEU A 29 0.05 -20.39 -30.05
N TRP A 30 0.74 -21.38 -29.49
CA TRP A 30 2.17 -21.55 -29.67
C TRP A 30 2.53 -21.81 -31.13
N ARG A 31 1.84 -22.76 -31.79
CA ARG A 31 2.04 -23.05 -33.22
C ARG A 31 1.74 -21.83 -34.09
N ARG A 32 0.68 -21.09 -33.78
CA ARG A 32 0.26 -19.92 -34.59
C ARG A 32 1.18 -18.71 -34.45
N LEU A 33 1.58 -18.38 -33.21
CA LEU A 33 2.33 -17.15 -32.94
C LEU A 33 3.84 -17.33 -33.11
N PHE A 34 4.34 -18.54 -32.91
CA PHE A 34 5.78 -18.80 -32.83
C PHE A 34 6.27 -19.86 -33.81
N LEU A 35 5.36 -20.49 -34.60
CA LEU A 35 5.68 -21.58 -35.52
C LEU A 35 6.45 -22.73 -34.85
N GLY A 36 6.23 -22.92 -33.54
CA GLY A 36 6.89 -23.92 -32.72
C GLY A 36 6.04 -25.18 -32.54
N GLU A 37 6.68 -26.27 -32.12
CA GLU A 37 6.00 -27.54 -31.86
C GLU A 37 5.52 -27.65 -30.42
N ALA A 38 4.48 -28.46 -30.21
CA ALA A 38 3.87 -28.68 -28.91
C ALA A 38 3.56 -30.17 -28.70
N ARG A 39 4.05 -30.72 -27.59
CA ARG A 39 3.90 -32.12 -27.19
C ARG A 39 3.24 -32.23 -25.83
N GLU A 40 2.11 -32.93 -25.74
CA GLU A 40 1.51 -33.27 -24.45
C GLU A 40 2.18 -34.49 -23.81
N ALA A 41 2.23 -34.49 -22.48
CA ALA A 41 2.68 -35.60 -21.66
C ALA A 41 1.96 -35.57 -20.31
N SER A 42 2.12 -36.63 -19.53
CA SER A 42 1.71 -36.67 -18.13
C SER A 42 2.94 -36.66 -17.23
N GLY A 43 2.86 -35.93 -16.13
CA GLY A 43 3.86 -35.92 -15.06
C GLY A 43 3.22 -36.20 -13.71
N THR A 44 4.00 -36.03 -12.65
CA THR A 44 3.54 -36.11 -11.25
C THR A 44 3.43 -34.72 -10.63
N SER A 45 2.46 -34.52 -9.75
CA SER A 45 2.30 -33.25 -9.03
C SER A 45 3.46 -33.04 -8.05
N GLY A 46 3.99 -31.82 -7.99
CA GLY A 46 4.99 -31.43 -6.99
C GLY A 46 4.44 -31.35 -5.56
N TRP A 47 3.12 -31.44 -5.38
CA TRP A 47 2.46 -31.42 -4.07
C TRP A 47 1.98 -32.80 -3.62
N ASN A 48 1.59 -33.65 -4.57
CA ASN A 48 1.17 -35.02 -4.29
C ASN A 48 1.77 -35.96 -5.36
N PRO A 49 2.83 -36.73 -5.03
CA PRO A 49 3.46 -37.64 -5.98
C PRO A 49 2.52 -38.69 -6.58
N GLU A 50 1.43 -39.03 -5.91
CA GLU A 50 0.42 -40.00 -6.37
C GLU A 50 -0.56 -39.40 -7.40
N GLN A 51 -0.58 -38.07 -7.52
CA GLN A 51 -1.48 -37.37 -8.43
C GLN A 51 -0.78 -37.07 -9.76
N SER A 52 -1.31 -37.63 -10.85
CA SER A 52 -0.85 -37.28 -12.20
C SER A 52 -1.32 -35.90 -12.62
N VAL A 53 -0.46 -35.15 -13.30
CA VAL A 53 -0.75 -33.83 -13.86
C VAL A 53 -0.48 -33.79 -15.36
N GLY A 54 -1.34 -33.08 -16.09
CA GLY A 54 -1.12 -32.84 -17.52
C GLY A 54 -0.01 -31.81 -17.74
N GLN A 55 0.91 -32.12 -18.64
CA GLN A 55 2.04 -31.27 -19.00
C GLN A 55 2.08 -31.04 -20.52
N LEU A 56 2.47 -29.83 -20.89
CA LEU A 56 2.67 -29.43 -22.27
C LEU A 56 4.10 -28.96 -22.43
N TYR A 57 4.83 -29.58 -23.34
CA TYR A 57 6.18 -29.19 -23.73
C TYR A 57 6.11 -28.43 -25.04
N LEU A 58 6.67 -27.22 -25.05
CA LEU A 58 6.67 -26.33 -26.19
C LEU A 58 8.11 -26.14 -26.65
N SER A 59 8.40 -26.47 -27.91
CA SER A 59 9.70 -26.25 -28.52
C SER A 59 9.64 -25.12 -29.53
N GLY A 60 10.80 -24.50 -29.76
CA GLY A 60 10.96 -23.38 -30.68
C GLY A 60 12.44 -23.00 -30.79
N GLY A 61 12.73 -21.98 -31.60
CA GLY A 61 14.10 -21.48 -31.76
C GLY A 61 14.67 -20.94 -30.44
N GLN A 62 16.00 -21.09 -30.23
CA GLN A 62 16.67 -20.67 -29.00
C GLN A 62 16.44 -19.18 -28.66
N ALA A 63 16.51 -18.31 -29.67
CA ALA A 63 16.28 -16.87 -29.50
C ALA A 63 14.89 -16.54 -28.92
N LEU A 64 13.87 -17.35 -29.24
CA LEU A 64 12.53 -17.18 -28.70
C LEU A 64 12.49 -17.52 -27.20
N CYS A 65 13.14 -18.61 -26.79
CA CYS A 65 13.23 -18.99 -25.38
C CYS A 65 13.94 -17.91 -24.56
N GLU A 66 15.07 -17.40 -25.09
CA GLU A 66 15.83 -16.31 -24.46
C GLU A 66 15.02 -15.03 -24.34
N TRP A 67 14.35 -14.63 -25.43
CA TRP A 67 13.45 -13.47 -25.42
C TRP A 67 12.33 -13.65 -24.39
N LEU A 68 11.63 -14.78 -24.41
CA LEU A 68 10.49 -14.99 -23.51
C LEU A 68 10.94 -15.05 -22.04
N ARG A 69 12.10 -15.66 -21.77
CA ARG A 69 12.71 -15.67 -20.43
C ARG A 69 13.06 -14.25 -20.00
N SER A 70 13.61 -13.42 -20.89
CA SER A 70 13.88 -12.01 -20.61
C SER A 70 12.61 -11.23 -20.24
N GLN A 71 11.45 -11.60 -20.78
CA GLN A 71 10.19 -10.94 -20.42
C GLN A 71 9.67 -11.43 -19.06
N LEU A 72 9.71 -12.75 -18.83
CA LEU A 72 9.04 -13.40 -17.70
C LEU A 72 9.87 -13.50 -16.42
N TYR A 73 11.19 -13.37 -16.50
CA TYR A 73 12.09 -13.57 -15.36
C TYR A 73 13.03 -12.38 -15.15
N GLN A 74 13.37 -12.12 -13.90
CA GLN A 74 14.51 -11.30 -13.52
C GLN A 74 15.82 -12.10 -13.58
N ARG A 75 16.96 -11.41 -13.51
CA ARG A 75 18.30 -12.03 -13.49
C ARG A 75 18.49 -13.01 -12.32
N ASN A 76 17.82 -12.75 -11.19
CA ASN A 76 17.83 -13.62 -10.00
C ASN A 76 16.86 -14.83 -10.11
N GLY A 77 16.25 -15.05 -11.28
CA GLY A 77 15.32 -16.16 -11.51
C GLY A 77 13.90 -15.96 -10.97
N GLN A 78 13.60 -14.81 -10.35
CA GLN A 78 12.23 -14.50 -9.93
C GLN A 78 11.35 -14.20 -11.14
N LYS A 79 10.16 -14.80 -11.19
CA LYS A 79 9.15 -14.48 -12.19
C LYS A 79 8.68 -13.03 -12.05
N ARG A 80 8.20 -12.43 -13.13
CA ARG A 80 7.56 -11.12 -13.14
C ARG A 80 6.43 -11.05 -14.15
N VAL A 81 5.56 -10.06 -13.98
CA VAL A 81 4.68 -9.63 -15.07
C VAL A 81 5.58 -9.05 -16.17
N PRO A 82 5.42 -9.46 -17.44
CA PRO A 82 6.20 -8.92 -18.55
C PRO A 82 6.11 -7.38 -18.62
N PRO A 83 7.21 -6.66 -18.85
CA PRO A 83 7.18 -5.22 -19.07
C PRO A 83 6.23 -4.81 -20.20
N LEU A 84 6.13 -5.62 -21.27
CA LEU A 84 5.18 -5.38 -22.36
C LEU A 84 3.71 -5.40 -21.91
N VAL A 85 3.38 -6.18 -20.87
CA VAL A 85 2.02 -6.25 -20.31
C VAL A 85 1.78 -5.08 -19.36
N LEU A 86 2.77 -4.73 -18.52
CA LEU A 86 2.66 -3.59 -17.61
C LEU A 86 2.36 -2.28 -18.35
N ASN A 87 2.93 -2.12 -19.55
CA ASN A 87 2.73 -0.94 -20.40
C ASN A 87 1.62 -1.13 -21.46
N ALA A 88 0.91 -2.25 -21.46
CA ALA A 88 -0.17 -2.51 -22.41
C ALA A 88 -1.45 -1.75 -22.03
N PRO A 89 -2.36 -1.49 -22.99
CA PRO A 89 -3.72 -1.03 -22.72
C PRO A 89 -4.46 -1.93 -21.73
N VAL A 90 -5.41 -1.35 -20.98
CA VAL A 90 -6.19 -2.03 -19.92
C VAL A 90 -6.85 -3.33 -20.40
N ALA A 91 -7.29 -3.39 -21.65
CA ALA A 91 -7.86 -4.59 -22.25
C ALA A 91 -6.86 -5.77 -22.29
N LEU A 92 -5.62 -5.53 -22.71
CA LEU A 92 -4.57 -6.53 -22.78
C LEU A 92 -4.07 -6.94 -21.39
N GLN A 93 -3.99 -5.99 -20.45
CA GLN A 93 -3.73 -6.28 -19.05
C GLN A 93 -4.80 -7.24 -18.47
N GLY A 94 -6.08 -7.01 -18.81
CA GLY A 94 -7.18 -7.88 -18.43
C GLY A 94 -7.08 -9.29 -19.02
N ALA A 95 -6.75 -9.39 -20.32
CA ALA A 95 -6.54 -10.68 -20.98
C ALA A 95 -5.38 -11.45 -20.35
N TYR A 96 -4.30 -10.75 -19.98
CA TYR A 96 -3.19 -11.35 -19.26
C TYR A 96 -3.60 -11.90 -17.89
N LEU A 97 -4.34 -11.13 -17.09
CA LEU A 97 -4.84 -11.59 -15.79
C LEU A 97 -5.75 -12.82 -15.93
N ALA A 98 -6.68 -12.80 -16.89
CA ALA A 98 -7.54 -13.95 -17.17
C ALA A 98 -6.73 -15.20 -17.55
N GLY A 99 -5.71 -15.03 -18.41
CA GLY A 99 -4.80 -16.10 -18.79
C GLY A 99 -3.92 -16.60 -17.63
N TYR A 100 -3.50 -15.70 -16.73
CA TYR A 100 -2.76 -16.04 -15.51
C TYR A 100 -3.62 -16.92 -14.60
N CYS A 101 -4.85 -16.47 -14.27
CA CYS A 101 -5.75 -17.19 -13.38
C CYS A 101 -6.20 -18.54 -13.95
N ALA A 102 -6.43 -18.63 -15.26
CA ALA A 102 -6.71 -19.91 -15.92
C ALA A 102 -5.49 -20.86 -15.83
N GLY A 103 -4.28 -20.31 -15.98
CA GLY A 103 -3.02 -21.05 -15.98
C GLY A 103 -2.57 -21.55 -14.60
N ASP A 104 -2.88 -20.83 -13.53
CA ASP A 104 -2.48 -21.12 -12.13
C ASP A 104 -3.38 -22.19 -11.46
N GLY A 105 -4.19 -22.89 -12.27
CA GLY A 105 -5.05 -23.98 -11.83
C GLY A 105 -6.12 -23.52 -10.84
N LEU A 106 -7.19 -22.89 -11.32
CA LEU A 106 -8.44 -22.56 -10.60
C LEU A 106 -8.55 -23.19 -9.20
N LYS A 107 -8.20 -22.43 -8.16
CA LYS A 107 -8.63 -22.72 -6.79
C LYS A 107 -10.15 -22.62 -6.77
N ALA A 108 -10.82 -23.75 -6.53
CA ALA A 108 -12.26 -23.89 -6.68
C ALA A 108 -13.07 -22.75 -6.01
N GLY A 109 -13.69 -21.91 -6.85
CA GLY A 109 -15.00 -21.28 -6.59
C GLY A 109 -15.10 -20.19 -5.53
N LYS A 110 -14.04 -19.47 -5.16
CA LYS A 110 -14.11 -18.41 -4.12
C LYS A 110 -13.42 -17.08 -4.51
N GLY A 111 -13.55 -16.66 -5.77
CA GLY A 111 -12.98 -15.41 -6.28
C GLY A 111 -11.51 -15.51 -6.71
N ASP A 112 -10.96 -14.38 -7.18
CA ASP A 112 -9.58 -14.30 -7.64
C ASP A 112 -8.63 -14.30 -6.42
N SER A 113 -7.83 -15.34 -6.25
CA SER A 113 -6.77 -15.41 -5.23
C SER A 113 -5.49 -15.95 -5.84
N ILE A 114 -4.41 -15.19 -5.68
CA ILE A 114 -3.11 -15.51 -6.25
C ILE A 114 -2.13 -15.81 -5.12
N LYS A 115 -1.31 -16.85 -5.28
CA LYS A 115 -0.21 -17.14 -4.37
C LYS A 115 1.06 -17.38 -5.17
N THR A 116 2.12 -16.63 -4.90
CA THR A 116 3.40 -16.76 -5.61
C THR A 116 4.57 -16.56 -4.66
N ASN A 117 5.70 -17.23 -4.91
CA ASN A 117 6.94 -17.02 -4.17
C ASN A 117 7.84 -15.92 -4.79
N SER A 118 7.39 -15.26 -5.86
CA SER A 118 8.07 -14.10 -6.44
C SER A 118 7.40 -12.82 -5.97
N GLY A 119 8.11 -12.02 -5.16
CA GLY A 119 7.63 -10.70 -4.72
C GLY A 119 7.42 -9.74 -5.88
N VAL A 120 8.25 -9.83 -6.93
CA VAL A 120 8.14 -8.99 -8.13
C VAL A 120 6.91 -9.37 -8.96
N LEU A 121 6.62 -10.67 -9.08
CA LEU A 121 5.40 -11.12 -9.75
C LEU A 121 4.16 -10.68 -8.97
N ALA A 122 4.19 -10.83 -7.64
CA ALA A 122 3.12 -10.38 -6.76
C ALA A 122 2.85 -8.87 -6.94
N GLN A 123 3.90 -8.04 -6.93
CA GLN A 123 3.78 -6.60 -7.15
C GLN A 123 3.19 -6.26 -8.52
N GLY A 124 3.66 -6.91 -9.59
CA GLY A 124 3.15 -6.68 -10.94
C GLY A 124 1.67 -7.08 -11.07
N LEU A 125 1.27 -8.22 -10.51
CA LEU A 125 -0.13 -8.68 -10.55
C LEU A 125 -1.02 -7.74 -9.74
N TYR A 126 -0.58 -7.29 -8.56
CA TYR A 126 -1.26 -6.27 -7.78
C TYR A 126 -1.49 -4.99 -8.61
N TRP A 127 -0.44 -4.50 -9.28
CA TRP A 127 -0.54 -3.31 -10.13
C TRP A 127 -1.58 -3.47 -11.24
N LEU A 128 -1.62 -4.62 -11.93
CA LEU A 128 -2.61 -4.86 -12.98
C LEU A 128 -4.07 -4.85 -12.47
N TYR A 129 -4.31 -5.37 -11.26
CA TYR A 129 -5.63 -5.31 -10.64
C TYR A 129 -5.98 -3.91 -10.15
N ALA A 130 -5.02 -3.21 -9.52
CA ALA A 130 -5.19 -1.83 -9.04
C ALA A 130 -5.50 -0.85 -10.19
N ASN A 131 -4.84 -0.99 -11.34
CA ASN A 131 -5.10 -0.19 -12.53
C ASN A 131 -6.53 -0.37 -13.10
N ARG A 132 -7.24 -1.40 -12.64
CA ARG A 132 -8.64 -1.70 -12.99
C ARG A 132 -9.60 -1.39 -11.84
N GLY A 133 -9.15 -0.66 -10.82
CA GLY A 133 -9.95 -0.32 -9.64
C GLY A 133 -10.20 -1.49 -8.68
N ARG A 134 -9.52 -2.64 -8.86
CA ARG A 134 -9.65 -3.81 -7.99
C ARG A 134 -8.42 -3.88 -7.09
N PHE A 135 -8.48 -3.25 -5.93
CA PHE A 135 -7.39 -3.35 -4.94
C PHE A 135 -7.40 -4.74 -4.28
N ALA A 136 -6.21 -5.28 -3.98
CA ALA A 136 -6.05 -6.58 -3.34
C ALA A 136 -5.29 -6.46 -2.03
N SER A 137 -5.70 -7.20 -1.01
CA SER A 137 -4.94 -7.30 0.23
C SER A 137 -3.78 -8.29 0.03
N VAL A 138 -2.58 -7.94 0.51
CA VAL A 138 -1.35 -8.74 0.32
C VAL A 138 -0.90 -9.29 1.66
N TYR A 139 -0.78 -10.62 1.73
CA TYR A 139 -0.30 -11.35 2.90
C TYR A 139 0.99 -12.08 2.58
N THR A 140 1.89 -12.19 3.55
CA THR A 140 3.08 -13.02 3.42
C THR A 140 2.93 -14.29 4.26
N GLU A 141 3.34 -15.41 3.69
CA GLU A 141 3.36 -16.71 4.34
C GLU A 141 4.76 -17.29 4.18
N LYS A 142 5.45 -17.56 5.30
CA LYS A 142 6.75 -18.20 5.29
C LYS A 142 6.59 -19.72 5.35
N ARG A 143 7.15 -20.44 4.37
CA ARG A 143 7.18 -21.91 4.33
C ARG A 143 8.64 -22.35 4.21
N GLY A 144 9.23 -22.75 5.34
CA GLY A 144 10.67 -22.98 5.44
C GLY A 144 11.45 -21.71 5.14
N GLU A 145 12.38 -21.77 4.18
CA GLU A 145 13.18 -20.62 3.75
C GLU A 145 12.48 -19.74 2.70
N ARG A 146 11.34 -20.18 2.14
CA ARG A 146 10.64 -19.47 1.06
C ARG A 146 9.53 -18.60 1.61
N VAL A 147 9.46 -17.37 1.12
CA VAL A 147 8.33 -16.46 1.36
C VAL A 147 7.35 -16.54 0.20
N TYR A 148 6.09 -16.75 0.51
CA TYR A 148 4.98 -16.70 -0.43
C TYR A 148 4.15 -15.45 -0.18
N TYR A 149 3.75 -14.80 -1.26
CA TYR A 149 2.90 -13.63 -1.30
C TYR A 149 1.52 -14.07 -1.76
N GLN A 150 0.51 -13.83 -0.94
CA GLN A 150 -0.88 -14.12 -1.22
C GLN A 150 -1.64 -12.82 -1.48
N LEU A 151 -2.17 -12.67 -2.69
CA LEU A 151 -3.05 -11.57 -3.08
C LEU A 151 -4.49 -12.08 -3.01
N ASN A 152 -5.29 -11.46 -2.15
CA ASN A 152 -6.72 -11.70 -2.07
C ASN A 152 -7.45 -10.58 -2.81
N ILE A 153 -8.06 -10.89 -3.94
CA ILE A 153 -8.68 -9.90 -4.83
C ILE A 153 -10.21 -9.98 -4.63
N PRO A 154 -10.89 -8.87 -4.31
CA PRO A 154 -12.35 -8.83 -4.19
C PRO A 154 -13.02 -9.29 -5.48
N SER A 155 -14.04 -10.15 -5.39
CA SER A 155 -14.82 -10.57 -6.57
C SER A 155 -15.46 -9.36 -7.26
N ALA A 156 -15.42 -9.32 -8.59
CA ALA A 156 -16.11 -8.29 -9.37
C ALA A 156 -17.64 -8.45 -9.31
N ASP A 157 -18.11 -9.71 -9.27
CA ASP A 157 -19.52 -10.08 -9.12
C ASP A 157 -19.67 -10.99 -7.88
N PRO A 158 -20.35 -10.55 -6.80
CA PRO A 158 -20.65 -11.43 -5.68
C PRO A 158 -21.76 -12.41 -6.07
N VAL A 159 -21.40 -13.67 -6.34
CA VAL A 159 -22.38 -14.74 -6.67
C VAL A 159 -22.82 -15.44 -5.38
N GLY A 160 -24.10 -15.28 -5.00
CA GLY A 160 -24.74 -15.95 -3.86
C GLY A 160 -24.57 -15.27 -2.49
N GLY A 161 -25.19 -15.83 -1.45
CA GLY A 161 -25.13 -15.31 -0.06
C GLY A 161 -23.85 -15.65 0.72
N LYS A 162 -22.91 -16.37 0.10
CA LYS A 162 -21.60 -16.66 0.72
C LYS A 162 -20.77 -15.37 0.76
N GLY A 163 -20.52 -14.90 1.97
CA GLY A 163 -19.92 -13.59 2.22
C GLY A 163 -20.93 -12.49 2.53
N GLN A 164 -22.25 -12.74 2.51
CA GLN A 164 -23.21 -11.79 3.12
C GLN A 164 -23.04 -11.67 4.63
N HIS A 165 -22.62 -12.73 5.32
CA HIS A 165 -22.20 -12.66 6.74
C HIS A 165 -20.82 -12.01 6.93
N LEU A 166 -20.05 -11.86 5.85
CA LEU A 166 -18.79 -11.08 5.78
C LEU A 166 -19.04 -9.65 5.32
N ARG A 167 -20.20 -9.35 4.72
CA ARG A 167 -20.74 -7.98 4.65
C ARG A 167 -21.04 -7.60 6.10
N ARG A 168 -20.02 -7.07 6.75
CA ARG A 168 -20.17 -6.46 8.06
C ARG A 168 -20.87 -5.14 7.81
N GLU A 169 -21.97 -4.89 8.51
CA GLU A 169 -22.28 -3.50 8.80
C GLU A 169 -21.06 -2.95 9.55
N PRO A 170 -20.40 -1.89 9.04
CA PRO A 170 -19.18 -1.36 9.65
C PRO A 170 -19.31 -1.11 11.16
N ALA A 171 -20.54 -0.90 11.64
CA ALA A 171 -20.88 -0.58 13.01
C ALA A 171 -21.25 -1.76 13.94
N GLN A 172 -21.08 -3.03 13.58
CA GLN A 172 -21.49 -4.16 14.45
C GLN A 172 -20.33 -4.73 15.31
N VAL A 173 -20.35 -4.54 16.64
CA VAL A 173 -19.40 -5.15 17.60
C VAL A 173 -19.81 -6.57 18.00
N ARG A 174 -18.81 -7.45 18.23
CA ARG A 174 -19.03 -8.89 18.45
C ARG A 174 -18.50 -9.46 19.78
N CYS A 175 -17.52 -8.85 20.47
CA CYS A 175 -16.96 -9.33 21.76
C CYS A 175 -16.00 -8.28 22.36
N ILE A 176 -15.81 -8.25 23.69
CA ILE A 176 -14.84 -7.40 24.42
C ILE A 176 -13.99 -8.28 25.37
N GLY A 177 -12.66 -8.08 25.41
CA GLY A 177 -11.73 -8.73 26.35
C GLY A 177 -10.33 -8.09 26.37
N ASP A 178 -9.53 -8.40 27.40
CA ASP A 178 -8.19 -7.83 27.62
C ASP A 178 -7.09 -8.55 26.82
N ALA A 179 -6.05 -7.81 26.39
CA ALA A 179 -4.91 -8.37 25.67
C ALA A 179 -3.55 -7.75 26.13
N PRO A 180 -2.44 -8.53 26.18
CA PRO A 180 -1.15 -8.04 26.68
C PRO A 180 -0.25 -7.52 25.54
N HIS A 181 0.41 -6.35 25.71
CA HIS A 181 1.26 -5.77 24.66
C HIS A 181 2.51 -5.01 25.14
N SER A 182 3.59 -5.12 24.36
CA SER A 182 4.83 -4.31 24.41
C SER A 182 5.12 -3.72 23.01
N GLU A 183 5.09 -2.39 22.91
CA GLU A 183 5.46 -1.53 21.76
C GLU A 183 4.48 -1.36 20.56
N TRP A 184 4.80 -0.33 19.76
CA TRP A 184 3.95 0.54 18.92
C TRP A 184 3.19 -0.15 17.78
N VAL A 185 1.91 0.21 17.60
CA VAL A 185 0.93 -0.50 16.74
C VAL A 185 0.49 0.33 15.52
N PHE A 186 0.37 -0.34 14.37
CA PHE A 186 -0.52 -0.01 13.25
C PHE A 186 -1.32 -1.26 12.85
N ASP A 187 -2.65 -1.16 12.72
CA ASP A 187 -3.51 -2.07 11.96
C ASP A 187 -4.72 -1.29 11.40
N LEU A 188 -5.01 -1.44 10.10
CA LEU A 188 -6.09 -0.78 9.37
C LEU A 188 -6.98 -1.77 8.61
N GLU A 189 -6.84 -3.09 8.84
CA GLU A 189 -7.68 -4.08 8.19
C GLU A 189 -8.08 -5.21 9.16
N THR A 190 -9.38 -5.30 9.43
CA THR A 190 -10.03 -6.21 10.41
C THR A 190 -9.92 -7.72 10.10
N GLY A 191 -8.71 -8.23 9.88
CA GLY A 191 -8.40 -9.64 9.70
C GLY A 191 -8.25 -10.44 11.01
N SER A 192 -8.03 -9.78 12.14
CA SER A 192 -7.77 -10.42 13.45
C SER A 192 -9.03 -10.79 14.24
N GLY A 193 -10.19 -10.22 13.92
CA GLY A 193 -11.43 -10.43 14.68
C GLY A 193 -11.49 -9.69 16.02
N VAL A 194 -10.58 -8.74 16.26
CA VAL A 194 -10.51 -7.89 17.46
C VAL A 194 -10.74 -6.42 17.05
N PHE A 195 -11.47 -5.65 17.86
CA PHE A 195 -11.55 -4.19 17.73
C PHE A 195 -10.32 -3.58 18.41
N CYS A 196 -9.37 -3.12 17.60
CA CYS A 196 -8.27 -2.29 18.07
C CYS A 196 -8.63 -0.85 17.74
N ALA A 197 -8.82 0.02 18.75
CA ALA A 197 -8.98 1.44 18.45
C ALA A 197 -7.64 2.06 18.05
N GLY A 198 -7.67 2.67 16.88
CA GLY A 198 -6.61 3.45 16.30
C GLY A 198 -7.20 4.33 15.21
N VAL A 199 -6.50 5.42 14.92
CA VAL A 199 -6.69 6.36 13.80
C VAL A 199 -7.43 5.77 12.59
N GLY A 200 -8.74 5.98 12.47
CA GLY A 200 -9.40 6.01 11.17
C GLY A 200 -8.88 7.21 10.39
N ARG A 201 -8.46 7.07 9.12
CA ARG A 201 -7.88 8.10 8.22
C ARG A 201 -7.62 9.44 8.93
N VAL A 202 -6.68 9.50 9.89
CA VAL A 202 -6.45 10.75 10.59
C VAL A 202 -5.64 11.58 9.63
N ILE A 203 -6.29 12.61 9.15
CA ILE A 203 -5.68 13.62 8.33
C ILE A 203 -4.88 14.53 9.28
N VAL A 204 -3.57 14.57 9.02
CA VAL A 204 -2.50 15.45 9.53
C VAL A 204 -2.55 15.89 11.01
N HIS A 205 -2.38 14.94 11.93
CA HIS A 205 -1.96 15.26 13.32
C HIS A 205 -0.43 15.40 13.42
N ASN A 206 0.05 16.34 14.22
CA ASN A 206 1.47 16.66 14.36
C ASN A 206 1.91 16.69 15.82
N SER A 207 3.22 16.62 16.03
CA SER A 207 3.84 16.76 17.34
C SER A 207 5.36 16.96 17.19
N PRO A 208 6.07 17.28 18.28
CA PRO A 208 7.53 17.17 18.34
C PRO A 208 8.11 15.77 18.09
N ARG A 209 7.28 14.75 17.82
CA ARG A 209 7.69 13.40 17.44
C ARG A 209 7.33 13.05 15.99
N ARG A 210 6.82 14.01 15.21
CA ARG A 210 6.52 13.82 13.79
C ARG A 210 7.81 13.55 13.02
N GLY A 211 7.78 12.62 12.06
CA GLY A 211 8.93 12.36 11.17
C GLY A 211 9.31 13.60 10.34
N ILE A 212 10.62 13.78 10.11
CA ILE A 212 11.19 14.97 9.46
C ILE A 212 10.82 15.11 7.97
N GLU A 213 10.39 14.03 7.34
CA GLU A 213 9.91 13.97 5.96
C GLU A 213 8.58 14.71 5.76
N PHE A 214 7.81 14.94 6.83
CA PHE A 214 6.56 15.68 6.77
C PHE A 214 6.78 17.19 6.85
N VAL A 215 6.00 17.94 6.07
CA VAL A 215 6.18 19.40 5.87
C VAL A 215 6.25 20.19 7.18
N THR A 216 5.39 19.89 8.15
CA THR A 216 5.34 20.58 9.45
C THR A 216 6.65 20.43 10.22
N ARG A 217 7.16 19.19 10.33
CA ARG A 217 8.43 18.94 11.02
C ARG A 217 9.63 19.42 10.23
N LYS A 218 9.60 19.29 8.91
CA LYS A 218 10.63 19.85 8.03
C LYS A 218 10.80 21.34 8.28
N ILE A 219 9.69 22.08 8.37
CA ILE A 219 9.68 23.52 8.66
C ILE A 219 10.28 23.79 10.04
N THR A 220 9.72 23.24 11.12
CA THR A 220 10.17 23.58 12.48
C THR A 220 11.63 23.23 12.73
N TYR A 221 12.10 22.11 12.19
CA TYR A 221 13.50 21.71 12.28
C TYR A 221 14.43 22.67 11.53
N HIS A 222 14.05 23.12 10.32
CA HIS A 222 14.86 24.08 9.57
C HIS A 222 14.82 25.48 10.17
N VAL A 223 13.67 25.94 10.67
CA VAL A 223 13.55 27.21 11.43
C VAL A 223 14.53 27.20 12.59
N ALA A 224 14.57 26.11 13.36
CA ALA A 224 15.49 25.97 14.47
C ALA A 224 16.96 25.97 14.02
N LYS A 225 17.31 25.26 12.94
CA LYS A 225 18.66 25.30 12.36
C LYS A 225 19.05 26.70 11.89
N ILE A 226 18.15 27.41 11.22
CA ILE A 226 18.40 28.77 10.70
C ILE A 226 18.62 29.74 11.86
N LYS A 227 17.75 29.71 12.88
CA LYS A 227 17.90 30.56 14.06
C LYS A 227 19.21 30.34 14.80
N LEU A 228 19.75 29.13 14.74
CA LEU A 228 21.04 28.75 15.34
C LEU A 228 22.25 28.91 14.40
N GLY A 229 22.06 29.44 13.18
CA GLY A 229 23.15 29.65 12.21
C GLY A 229 23.71 28.38 11.57
N LEU A 230 22.94 27.28 11.58
CA LEU A 230 23.34 25.96 11.07
C LEU A 230 22.76 25.63 9.69
N ALA A 231 21.91 26.51 9.16
CA ALA A 231 21.35 26.45 7.81
C ALA A 231 20.96 27.87 7.38
N ASN A 232 20.92 28.10 6.07
CA ASN A 232 20.66 29.42 5.50
C ASN A 232 19.43 29.42 4.58
N GLU A 233 18.86 28.25 4.28
CA GLU A 233 17.71 28.12 3.39
C GLU A 233 16.83 26.91 3.77
N LEU A 234 15.55 26.97 3.42
CA LEU A 234 14.57 25.89 3.50
C LEU A 234 13.87 25.71 2.15
N ARG A 235 14.06 24.53 1.51
CA ARG A 235 13.41 24.21 0.23
C ARG A 235 12.06 23.51 0.43
N LEU A 236 10.99 24.01 -0.19
CA LEU A 236 9.63 23.47 -0.08
C LEU A 236 8.96 23.33 -1.46
N GLY A 237 7.82 22.64 -1.50
CA GLY A 237 6.98 22.50 -2.69
C GLY A 237 5.87 23.55 -2.72
N ASN A 238 4.63 23.09 -2.79
CA ASN A 238 3.45 23.94 -2.80
C ASN A 238 3.23 24.62 -1.43
N LEU A 239 3.15 25.95 -1.41
CA LEU A 239 2.90 26.75 -0.22
C LEU A 239 1.40 27.01 0.02
N ASP A 240 0.59 26.90 -1.04
CA ASP A 240 -0.84 27.21 -1.04
C ASP A 240 -1.69 26.07 -0.46
N SER A 241 -1.14 24.86 -0.35
CA SER A 241 -1.89 23.69 0.11
C SER A 241 -2.40 23.90 1.54
N ARG A 242 -3.70 23.67 1.77
CA ARG A 242 -4.38 23.92 3.04
C ARG A 242 -4.75 22.64 3.78
N ARG A 243 -4.47 22.59 5.07
CA ARG A 243 -4.67 21.40 5.91
C ARG A 243 -5.24 21.78 7.27
N ASP A 244 -6.04 20.88 7.80
CA ASP A 244 -6.41 20.81 9.21
C ASP A 244 -5.28 20.11 9.99
N TRP A 245 -4.61 20.86 10.85
CA TRP A 245 -3.42 20.43 11.60
C TRP A 245 -3.71 20.37 13.08
N GLY A 246 -3.97 19.17 13.59
CA GLY A 246 -4.18 18.94 15.01
C GLY A 246 -2.96 18.42 15.76
N TYR A 247 -3.03 18.39 17.10
CA TYR A 247 -1.99 17.84 17.95
C TYR A 247 -2.17 16.34 18.20
N ALA A 248 -1.13 15.54 17.98
CA ALA A 248 -1.18 14.09 18.13
C ALA A 248 -1.67 13.61 19.52
N GLY A 249 -1.35 14.35 20.58
CA GLY A 249 -1.80 14.04 21.95
C GLY A 249 -3.32 14.07 22.10
N ASP A 250 -3.98 15.03 21.46
CA ASP A 250 -5.45 15.16 21.50
C ASP A 250 -6.11 14.03 20.71
N TYR A 251 -5.46 13.59 19.64
CA TYR A 251 -5.98 12.56 18.76
C TYR A 251 -5.87 11.17 19.42
N VAL A 252 -4.80 10.88 20.18
CA VAL A 252 -4.73 9.64 20.96
C VAL A 252 -5.73 9.62 22.11
N ARG A 253 -6.05 10.78 22.70
CA ARG A 253 -7.18 10.90 23.64
C ARG A 253 -8.49 10.52 22.96
N ALA A 254 -8.73 10.97 21.73
CA ALA A 254 -9.91 10.58 20.96
C ALA A 254 -10.00 9.06 20.78
N MET A 255 -8.88 8.41 20.42
CA MET A 255 -8.83 6.95 20.26
C MET A 255 -9.19 6.23 21.55
N TRP A 256 -8.68 6.71 22.69
CA TRP A 256 -9.05 6.18 24.00
C TRP A 256 -10.54 6.38 24.31
N LEU A 257 -11.09 7.57 24.05
CA LEU A 257 -12.52 7.86 24.27
C LEU A 257 -13.45 6.97 23.44
N MET A 258 -13.07 6.63 22.20
CA MET A 258 -13.82 5.71 21.35
C MET A 258 -13.94 4.31 21.96
N LEU A 259 -12.89 3.84 22.64
CA LEU A 259 -12.90 2.55 23.34
C LEU A 259 -13.83 2.53 24.56
N GLN A 260 -14.16 3.70 25.12
CA GLN A 260 -15.01 3.79 26.31
C GLN A 260 -16.51 3.74 25.97
N GLN A 261 -16.87 3.73 24.68
CA GLN A 261 -18.27 3.79 24.26
C GLN A 261 -18.94 2.40 24.32
N GLU A 262 -20.21 2.38 24.73
CA GLU A 262 -21.00 1.13 24.79
C GLU A 262 -21.21 0.47 23.42
N GLN A 263 -21.32 1.30 22.37
CA GLN A 263 -21.51 0.84 20.99
C GLN A 263 -20.39 1.36 20.08
N PRO A 264 -19.84 0.52 19.20
CA PRO A 264 -18.83 0.93 18.23
C PRO A 264 -19.42 1.91 17.22
N ARG A 265 -18.67 2.97 16.92
CA ARG A 265 -19.06 3.95 15.91
C ARG A 265 -17.83 4.56 15.26
N ASP A 266 -18.04 5.07 14.06
CA ASP A 266 -17.02 5.82 13.32
C ASP A 266 -17.11 7.32 13.65
N TYR A 267 -15.95 7.97 13.84
CA TYR A 267 -15.84 9.39 14.18
C TYR A 267 -14.80 10.08 13.30
N VAL A 268 -15.10 11.31 12.89
CA VAL A 268 -14.12 12.24 12.32
C VAL A 268 -13.43 12.96 13.48
N ILE A 269 -12.11 12.87 13.54
CA ILE A 269 -11.27 13.59 14.52
C ILE A 269 -10.43 14.60 13.76
N ALA A 270 -10.66 15.88 14.04
CA ALA A 270 -10.16 17.04 13.31
C ALA A 270 -10.25 18.28 14.20
N THR A 271 -9.53 19.35 13.89
CA THR A 271 -9.71 20.62 14.61
C THR A 271 -10.92 21.39 14.11
N GLY A 272 -11.30 21.20 12.84
CA GLY A 272 -12.33 22.01 12.18
C GLY A 272 -11.77 23.31 11.58
N GLU A 273 -10.47 23.55 11.72
CA GLU A 273 -9.77 24.74 11.23
C GLU A 273 -8.74 24.35 10.17
N THR A 274 -8.53 25.18 9.15
CA THR A 274 -7.58 24.90 8.06
C THR A 274 -6.61 26.06 7.86
N HIS A 275 -5.35 25.72 7.61
CA HIS A 275 -4.26 26.68 7.41
C HIS A 275 -3.41 26.27 6.20
N SER A 276 -2.84 27.25 5.50
CA SER A 276 -1.89 27.00 4.40
C SER A 276 -0.49 26.67 4.93
N VAL A 277 0.37 26.14 4.07
CA VAL A 277 1.79 25.97 4.41
C VAL A 277 2.46 27.33 4.66
N GLU A 278 2.01 28.38 3.97
CA GLU A 278 2.40 29.77 4.23
C GLU A 278 2.02 30.25 5.64
N ASP A 279 0.81 29.94 6.11
CA ASP A 279 0.39 30.27 7.49
C ASP A 279 1.31 29.60 8.52
N PHE A 280 1.70 28.35 8.25
CA PHE A 280 2.64 27.60 9.09
C PHE A 280 4.04 28.22 9.10
N LEU A 281 4.54 28.62 7.93
CA LEU A 281 5.82 29.33 7.81
C LEU A 281 5.80 30.65 8.58
N SER A 282 4.75 31.43 8.40
CA SER A 282 4.57 32.74 9.05
C SER A 282 4.57 32.62 10.58
N GLU A 283 3.82 31.66 11.14
CA GLU A 283 3.82 31.43 12.59
C GLU A 283 5.17 30.87 13.08
N ALA A 284 5.79 29.93 12.36
CA ALA A 284 7.02 29.29 12.81
C ALA A 284 8.25 30.22 12.78
N PHE A 285 8.45 30.95 11.68
CA PHE A 285 9.54 31.93 11.54
C PHE A 285 9.29 33.16 12.41
N GLY A 286 8.06 33.67 12.44
CA GLY A 286 7.69 34.81 13.28
C GLY A 286 7.90 34.55 14.77
N TYR A 287 7.66 33.32 15.23
CA TYR A 287 7.90 32.93 16.63
C TYR A 287 9.38 33.01 17.05
N VAL A 288 10.32 32.96 16.09
CA VAL A 288 11.75 33.12 16.35
C VAL A 288 12.31 34.43 15.79
N ASP A 289 11.46 35.44 15.57
CA ASP A 289 11.83 36.77 15.07
C ASP A 289 12.58 36.73 13.72
N LEU A 290 12.13 35.88 12.79
CA LEU A 290 12.64 35.79 11.43
C LEU A 290 11.52 36.01 10.42
N ASP A 291 11.85 36.55 9.25
CA ASP A 291 10.94 36.59 8.09
C ASP A 291 11.21 35.37 7.21
N TRP A 292 10.19 34.58 6.91
CA TRP A 292 10.35 33.35 6.11
C TRP A 292 10.72 33.65 4.65
N HIS A 293 10.38 34.84 4.12
CA HIS A 293 10.70 35.24 2.75
C HIS A 293 12.21 35.27 2.47
N ASP A 294 13.02 35.52 3.50
CA ASP A 294 14.48 35.58 3.39
C ASP A 294 15.15 34.20 3.27
N TYR A 295 14.43 33.12 3.61
CA TYR A 295 15.02 31.78 3.77
C TYR A 295 14.33 30.68 2.93
N VAL A 296 13.06 30.85 2.56
CA VAL A 296 12.29 29.80 1.89
C VAL A 296 12.44 29.89 0.37
N VAL A 297 12.72 28.75 -0.25
CA VAL A 297 12.82 28.61 -1.71
C VAL A 297 11.88 27.51 -2.19
N GLN A 298 11.03 27.79 -3.18
CA GLN A 298 10.23 26.75 -3.83
C GLN A 298 11.07 25.90 -4.79
N ASP A 299 10.91 24.58 -4.72
CA ASP A 299 11.67 23.61 -5.51
C ASP A 299 10.71 22.62 -6.18
N PRO A 300 10.71 22.52 -7.53
CA PRO A 300 9.83 21.63 -8.28
C PRO A 300 9.91 20.16 -7.86
N ARG A 301 11.04 19.72 -7.28
CA ARG A 301 11.22 18.33 -6.80
C ARG A 301 10.30 17.97 -5.64
N PHE A 302 9.77 18.96 -4.92
CA PHE A 302 8.81 18.76 -3.84
C PHE A 302 7.35 18.99 -4.27
N MET A 303 7.10 19.32 -5.54
CA MET A 303 5.75 19.44 -6.09
C MET A 303 5.18 18.05 -6.40
N ARG A 304 3.91 17.83 -6.06
CA ARG A 304 3.22 16.57 -6.35
C ARG A 304 2.54 16.65 -7.73
N PRO A 305 2.61 15.58 -8.56
CA PRO A 305 1.92 15.54 -9.84
C PRO A 305 0.40 15.67 -9.74
N ALA A 306 -0.18 15.25 -8.61
CA ALA A 306 -1.56 15.48 -8.25
C ALA A 306 -1.58 15.95 -6.79
N GLU A 307 -2.00 17.19 -6.57
CA GLU A 307 -2.07 17.80 -5.25
C GLU A 307 -3.47 17.65 -4.65
N VAL A 308 -3.54 17.64 -3.32
CA VAL A 308 -4.81 17.84 -2.62
C VAL A 308 -4.82 19.28 -2.14
N ASP A 309 -5.71 20.11 -2.67
CA ASP A 309 -5.66 21.55 -2.39
C ASP A 309 -6.11 21.88 -0.97
N LEU A 310 -7.23 21.29 -0.51
CA LEU A 310 -7.85 21.58 0.77
C LEU A 310 -8.26 20.31 1.50
N LEU A 311 -7.92 20.25 2.80
CA LEU A 311 -8.45 19.26 3.74
C LEU A 311 -8.90 19.96 5.02
N VAL A 312 -10.16 19.72 5.39
CA VAL A 312 -10.78 20.17 6.65
C VAL A 312 -11.78 19.11 7.12
N GLY A 313 -11.79 18.80 8.41
CA GLY A 313 -12.71 17.81 8.99
C GLY A 313 -13.83 18.46 9.82
N ASP A 314 -14.94 17.75 9.98
CA ASP A 314 -16.03 18.15 10.90
C ASP A 314 -16.06 17.21 12.12
N PRO A 315 -15.54 17.65 13.29
CA PRO A 315 -15.51 16.82 14.50
C PRO A 315 -16.82 16.84 15.30
N SER A 316 -17.92 17.42 14.79
CA SER A 316 -19.16 17.63 15.55
C SER A 316 -19.72 16.35 16.17
N LYS A 317 -19.59 15.20 15.48
CA LYS A 317 -20.02 13.90 16.03
C LYS A 317 -19.17 13.49 17.23
N ALA A 318 -17.85 13.67 17.16
CA ALA A 318 -16.93 13.35 18.27
C ALA A 318 -17.19 14.26 19.48
N GLY A 319 -17.48 15.55 19.26
CA GLY A 319 -17.90 16.45 20.33
C GLY A 319 -19.18 15.99 21.04
N ARG A 320 -20.22 15.64 20.27
CA ARG A 320 -21.51 15.22 20.86
C ARG A 320 -21.47 13.86 21.56
N GLU A 321 -20.82 12.86 20.96
CA GLU A 321 -20.89 11.47 21.42
C GLU A 321 -19.70 11.07 22.30
N LEU A 322 -18.51 11.65 22.10
CA LEU A 322 -17.31 11.34 22.89
C LEU A 322 -16.98 12.41 23.94
N GLY A 323 -17.63 13.60 23.87
CA GLY A 323 -17.17 14.77 24.62
C GLY A 323 -15.77 15.21 24.21
N TRP A 324 -15.33 14.87 22.99
CA TRP A 324 -13.99 15.17 22.52
C TRP A 324 -13.93 16.53 21.80
N GLU A 325 -12.93 17.33 22.16
CA GLU A 325 -12.55 18.55 21.47
C GLU A 325 -11.01 18.65 21.37
N PRO A 326 -10.46 19.32 20.34
CA PRO A 326 -9.05 19.66 20.30
C PRO A 326 -8.72 20.64 21.44
N THR A 327 -7.62 20.41 22.14
CA THR A 327 -7.17 21.26 23.26
C THR A 327 -5.92 22.08 22.93
N VAL A 328 -5.27 21.82 21.79
CA VAL A 328 -4.11 22.57 21.32
C VAL A 328 -4.47 23.31 20.03
N SER A 329 -4.36 24.63 20.06
CA SER A 329 -4.57 25.48 18.88
C SER A 329 -3.44 25.31 17.84
N PHE A 330 -3.70 25.73 16.61
CA PHE A 330 -2.69 25.75 15.54
C PHE A 330 -1.38 26.46 15.95
N LYS A 331 -1.49 27.66 16.53
CA LYS A 331 -0.33 28.45 16.96
C LYS A 331 0.47 27.75 18.05
N GLU A 332 -0.21 27.21 19.07
CA GLU A 332 0.44 26.48 20.15
C GLU A 332 1.15 25.22 19.64
N LEU A 333 0.56 24.51 18.67
CA LEU A 333 1.16 23.36 18.02
C LEU A 333 2.47 23.74 17.32
N VAL A 334 2.46 24.80 16.49
CA VAL A 334 3.64 25.29 15.77
C VAL A 334 4.76 25.66 16.75
N ARG A 335 4.46 26.48 17.75
CA ARG A 335 5.43 26.94 18.75
C ARG A 335 6.04 25.79 19.53
N LYS A 336 5.21 24.86 19.98
CA LYS A 336 5.64 23.65 20.70
C LYS A 336 6.60 22.79 19.87
N MET A 337 6.38 22.70 18.56
CA MET A 337 7.28 21.98 17.65
C MET A 337 8.60 22.73 17.44
N VAL A 338 8.57 24.05 17.26
CA VAL A 338 9.79 24.89 17.12
C VAL A 338 10.64 24.83 18.40
N ASP A 339 10.04 25.00 19.58
CA ASP A 339 10.75 24.93 20.86
C ASP A 339 11.45 23.58 21.05
N ALA A 340 10.77 22.50 20.69
CA ALA A 340 11.32 21.16 20.82
C ALA A 340 12.49 20.93 19.85
N ASP A 341 12.41 21.40 18.61
CA ASP A 341 13.50 21.29 17.63
C ASP A 341 14.70 22.20 17.99
N MET A 342 14.45 23.39 18.53
CA MET A 342 15.49 24.27 19.10
C MET A 342 16.22 23.57 20.25
N ALA A 343 15.48 22.92 21.16
CA ALA A 343 16.07 22.18 22.28
C ALA A 343 16.83 20.93 21.80
N LEU A 344 16.30 20.20 20.82
CA LEU A 344 16.94 19.04 20.20
C LEU A 344 18.31 19.40 19.61
N ILE A 345 18.37 20.45 18.79
CA ILE A 345 19.60 20.87 18.13
C ILE A 345 20.62 21.40 19.14
N LYS A 346 20.19 22.17 20.15
CA LYS A 346 21.07 22.66 21.23
C LYS A 346 21.74 21.52 22.02
N ARG A 347 21.08 20.37 22.14
CA ARG A 347 21.67 19.17 22.77
C ARG A 347 22.61 18.40 21.85
N GLY A 348 22.61 18.68 20.55
CA GLY A 348 23.37 17.92 19.55
C GLY A 348 22.71 16.60 19.13
N ASP A 349 21.44 16.40 19.48
CA ASP A 349 20.70 15.19 19.13
C ASP A 349 20.23 15.23 17.68
N LYS A 350 20.05 14.05 17.07
CA LYS A 350 19.41 13.92 15.75
C LYS A 350 17.91 13.67 15.91
N PRO A 351 17.07 14.20 15.00
CA PRO A 351 15.65 13.83 14.96
C PRO A 351 15.53 12.33 14.68
N MET A 352 14.58 11.68 15.36
CA MET A 352 14.25 10.25 15.19
C MET A 352 13.62 9.97 13.83
#